data_AF-A0A8T2N9D9-F1
#
_entry.id   AF-A0A8T2N9D9-F1
#
_cell.length_a   1.000
_cell.length_b   1.000
_cell.length_c   1.000
_cell.angle_alpha   90.00
_cell.angle_beta   90.00
_cell.angle_gamma   90.00
#
_symmetry.space_group_name_H-M   'P 1'
#
loop_
_entity.id
_entity.type
_entity.pdbx_description
1 polymer ?
#
loop_
_entity_poly.entity_id
_entity_poly.type
_entity_poly.pdbx_seq_one_letter_code
_entity_poly.pdbx_strand_id
1 'polypeptide(L)'
;MESIFHEKQEGSLCAQHCLNNLLQGEYFTPVDLSSIAQQLDEEERIRMAEGGVTSVEYRTFLQQPSGNMDDSGFFSIQVISNALGVWGLELVLFNSPEYQRLMIDPINEKAFICNYKEHWFTVRKLGKQWFNLNSLLTGPELISDTYLALFLAQLQQEGYSIFVIRGNLPDCEAEQILRIMRVEQRQRPKLIGEDAAQSSSGQALADRGY
;
A
#
# COMPACT_ATOMS: atom_id res chain seq x y z
N MET A 1 5.61 6.45 19.34
CA MET A 1 5.62 6.58 17.87
C MET A 1 7.01 6.33 17.30
N GLU A 2 8.09 6.62 18.03
CA GLU A 2 9.48 6.42 17.54
C GLU A 2 9.83 4.97 17.19
N SER A 3 9.11 3.99 17.74
CA SER A 3 9.33 2.56 17.47
C SER A 3 8.57 2.03 16.25
N ILE A 4 7.64 2.80 15.67
CA ILE A 4 6.87 2.38 14.49
C ILE A 4 7.74 2.62 13.27
N PHE A 5 8.00 1.57 12.51
CA PHE A 5 8.67 1.71 11.23
C PHE A 5 7.71 2.37 10.23
N HIS A 6 8.12 3.51 9.69
CA HIS A 6 7.38 4.27 8.68
C HIS A 6 8.36 4.82 7.64
N GLU A 7 8.43 4.14 6.51
CA GLU A 7 9.16 4.55 5.33
C GLU A 7 8.30 5.56 4.55
N LYS A 8 8.86 6.76 4.37
CA LYS A 8 8.23 7.84 3.61
C LYS A 8 8.53 7.65 2.14
N GLN A 9 7.55 7.97 1.30
CA GLN A 9 7.75 7.84 -0.14
C GLN A 9 8.61 8.94 -0.71
N GLU A 10 9.62 8.52 -1.47
CA GLU A 10 10.41 9.39 -2.33
C GLU A 10 10.11 9.03 -3.80
N GLY A 11 9.56 9.99 -4.56
CA GLY A 11 9.11 9.75 -5.93
C GLY A 11 7.79 8.97 -6.01
N SER A 12 7.70 8.01 -6.93
CA SER A 12 6.46 7.26 -7.25
C SER A 12 6.45 5.81 -6.75
N LEU A 13 7.43 5.41 -5.94
CA LEU A 13 7.66 4.02 -5.50
C LEU A 13 6.72 3.57 -4.36
N CYS A 14 5.42 3.84 -4.49
CA CYS A 14 4.44 3.57 -3.43
C CYS A 14 4.35 2.09 -3.01
N ALA A 15 4.55 1.15 -3.93
CA ALA A 15 4.46 -0.29 -3.63
C ALA A 15 5.57 -0.77 -2.68
N GLN A 16 6.80 -0.28 -2.84
CA GLN A 16 7.91 -0.57 -1.93
C GLN A 16 7.55 -0.14 -0.52
N HIS A 17 7.22 1.15 -0.35
CA HIS A 17 6.94 1.71 0.96
C HIS A 17 5.70 1.09 1.59
N CYS A 18 4.68 0.76 0.79
CA CYS A 18 3.50 0.03 1.23
C CYS A 18 3.89 -1.33 1.86
N LEU A 19 4.70 -2.14 1.16
CA LEU A 19 5.15 -3.45 1.62
C LEU A 19 6.07 -3.36 2.85
N ASN A 20 7.03 -2.44 2.84
CA ASN A 20 7.95 -2.24 3.95
C ASN A 20 7.24 -1.75 5.21
N ASN A 21 6.30 -0.81 5.07
CA ASN A 21 5.44 -0.37 6.17
C ASN A 21 4.55 -1.50 6.69
N LEU A 22 4.03 -2.35 5.80
CA LEU A 22 3.26 -3.53 6.18
C LEU A 22 4.09 -4.53 6.95
N LEU A 23 5.33 -4.80 6.55
CA LEU A 23 6.20 -5.75 7.23
C LEU A 23 6.95 -5.14 8.42
N GLN A 24 6.85 -3.81 8.61
CA GLN A 24 7.54 -3.05 9.64
C GLN A 24 9.08 -3.17 9.54
N GLY A 25 9.60 -3.08 8.31
CA GLY A 25 11.04 -3.06 8.03
C GLY A 25 11.35 -2.92 6.53
N GLU A 26 12.61 -2.64 6.21
CA GLU A 26 13.12 -2.49 4.84
C GLU A 26 13.40 -3.86 4.21
N TYR A 27 12.33 -4.58 3.82
CA TYR A 27 12.45 -5.93 3.26
C TYR A 27 12.48 -5.95 1.73
N PHE A 28 11.89 -4.96 1.09
CA PHE A 28 11.83 -4.84 -0.35
C PHE A 28 12.50 -3.56 -0.82
N THR A 29 13.24 -3.68 -1.92
CA THR A 29 13.77 -2.55 -2.67
C THR A 29 13.08 -2.45 -4.03
N PRO A 30 13.22 -1.33 -4.77
CA PRO A 30 12.69 -1.22 -6.13
C PRO A 30 13.21 -2.33 -7.04
N VAL A 31 14.47 -2.73 -6.86
CA VAL A 31 15.12 -3.77 -7.68
C VAL A 31 14.46 -5.14 -7.45
N ASP A 32 14.10 -5.44 -6.20
CA ASP A 32 13.41 -6.69 -5.88
C ASP A 32 12.02 -6.72 -6.53
N LEU A 33 11.26 -5.63 -6.42
CA LEU A 33 9.93 -5.53 -7.03
C LEU A 33 9.98 -5.56 -8.56
N SER A 34 10.97 -4.91 -9.18
CA SER A 34 11.21 -4.99 -10.61
C SER A 34 11.55 -6.41 -11.06
N SER A 35 12.33 -7.15 -10.26
CA SER A 35 12.65 -8.55 -10.56
C SER A 35 11.41 -9.43 -10.51
N ILE A 36 10.52 -9.23 -9.53
CA ILE A 36 9.23 -9.93 -9.43
C ILE A 36 8.32 -9.58 -10.62
N ALA A 37 8.25 -8.30 -11.00
CA ALA A 37 7.47 -7.86 -12.16
C ALA A 37 7.93 -8.54 -13.46
N GLN A 38 9.25 -8.57 -13.71
CA GLN A 38 9.82 -9.23 -14.88
C GLN A 38 9.55 -10.75 -14.91
N GLN A 39 9.60 -11.40 -13.74
CA GLN A 39 9.26 -12.82 -13.63
C GLN A 39 7.79 -13.07 -13.98
N LEU A 40 6.88 -12.23 -13.47
CA LEU A 40 5.45 -12.31 -13.78
C LEU A 40 5.19 -12.09 -15.28
N ASP A 41 5.83 -11.10 -15.90
CA ASP A 41 5.72 -10.86 -17.34
C ASP A 41 6.20 -12.07 -18.16
N GLU A 42 7.29 -12.72 -17.74
CA GLU A 42 7.81 -13.92 -18.39
C GLU A 42 6.86 -15.12 -18.22
N GLU A 43 6.28 -15.31 -17.03
CA GLU A 43 5.28 -16.36 -16.80
C GLU A 43 4.02 -16.15 -17.64
N GLU A 44 3.53 -14.91 -17.72
CA GLU A 44 2.41 -14.54 -18.59
C GLU A 44 2.75 -14.80 -20.06
N ARG A 45 3.98 -14.48 -20.48
CA ARG A 45 4.49 -14.78 -21.83
C ARG A 45 4.50 -16.27 -22.13
N ILE A 46 4.98 -17.10 -21.21
CA ILE A 46 5.04 -18.56 -21.38
C ILE A 46 3.62 -19.12 -21.49
N ARG A 47 2.68 -18.68 -20.63
CA ARG A 47 1.28 -19.10 -20.71
C ARG A 47 0.62 -18.70 -22.03
N MET A 48 0.91 -17.50 -22.53
CA MET A 48 0.43 -17.07 -23.84
C MET A 48 1.03 -17.89 -24.99
N ALA A 49 2.27 -18.36 -24.86
CA ALA A 49 2.91 -19.23 -25.84
C ALA A 49 2.24 -20.62 -25.93
N GLU A 50 1.63 -21.11 -24.85
CA GLU A 50 0.84 -22.35 -24.85
C GLU A 50 -0.39 -22.26 -25.78
N GLY A 51 -0.95 -21.06 -25.95
CA GLY A 51 -2.01 -20.76 -26.92
C GLY A 51 -1.53 -20.69 -28.39
N GLY A 52 -0.24 -20.87 -28.63
CA GLY A 52 0.40 -20.86 -29.94
C GLY A 52 1.23 -19.61 -30.20
N VAL A 53 2.55 -19.77 -30.32
CA VAL A 53 3.52 -18.69 -30.57
C VAL A 53 3.35 -17.94 -31.89
N THR A 54 2.53 -18.46 -32.81
CA THR A 54 2.20 -17.80 -34.09
C THR A 54 0.90 -17.02 -34.04
N SER A 55 0.19 -17.03 -32.92
CA SER A 55 -1.08 -16.32 -32.78
C SER A 55 -0.89 -14.80 -32.83
N VAL A 56 -1.94 -14.10 -33.25
CA VAL A 56 -1.96 -12.64 -33.26
C VAL A 56 -1.91 -12.12 -31.82
N GLU A 57 -2.53 -12.81 -30.86
CA GLU A 57 -2.48 -12.42 -29.45
C GLU A 57 -1.05 -12.47 -28.89
N TYR A 58 -0.28 -13.54 -29.17
CA TYR A 58 1.10 -13.67 -28.69
C TYR A 58 2.01 -12.58 -29.27
N ARG A 59 1.88 -12.29 -30.56
CA ARG A 59 2.63 -11.21 -31.22
C ARG A 59 2.27 -9.82 -30.69
N THR A 60 1.00 -9.60 -30.36
CA THR A 60 0.53 -8.33 -29.78
C THR A 60 1.06 -8.17 -28.36
N PHE A 61 1.00 -9.23 -27.55
CA PHE A 61 1.55 -9.26 -26.19
C PHE A 61 3.06 -8.94 -26.16
N LEU A 62 3.85 -9.49 -27.09
CA LEU A 62 5.28 -9.18 -27.21
C LEU A 62 5.60 -7.72 -27.54
N GLN A 63 4.65 -6.97 -28.10
CA GLN A 63 4.82 -5.55 -28.42
C GLN A 63 4.30 -4.64 -27.30
N GLN A 64 3.57 -5.17 -26.33
CA GLN A 64 3.06 -4.40 -25.21
C GLN A 64 4.19 -4.18 -24.18
N PRO A 65 4.27 -2.98 -23.58
CA PRO A 65 5.12 -2.77 -22.42
C PRO A 65 4.66 -3.63 -21.24
N SER A 66 5.54 -3.83 -20.25
CA SER A 66 5.20 -4.58 -19.04
C SER A 66 3.91 -4.05 -18.42
N GLY A 67 2.96 -4.94 -18.16
CA GLY A 67 1.74 -4.61 -17.39
C GLY A 67 1.98 -4.59 -15.89
N ASN A 68 3.12 -5.12 -15.43
CA ASN A 68 3.45 -5.31 -14.03
C ASN A 68 4.32 -4.18 -13.46
N MET A 69 5.04 -3.45 -14.30
CA MET A 69 5.85 -2.30 -13.94
C MET A 69 5.78 -1.24 -15.05
N ASP A 70 5.53 0.02 -14.70
CA ASP A 70 5.60 1.14 -15.64
C ASP A 70 6.90 1.95 -15.49
N ASP A 71 7.14 2.86 -16.45
CA ASP A 71 8.30 3.76 -16.45
C ASP A 71 8.25 4.81 -15.32
N SER A 72 7.11 4.94 -14.63
CA SER A 72 6.92 5.85 -13.50
C SER A 72 7.32 5.22 -12.16
N GLY A 73 7.44 3.88 -12.10
CA GLY A 73 7.73 3.13 -10.87
C GLY A 73 6.47 2.61 -10.16
N PHE A 74 5.32 2.62 -10.83
CA PHE A 74 4.11 1.95 -10.39
C PHE A 74 4.24 0.43 -10.59
N PHE A 75 3.78 -0.32 -9.58
CA PHE A 75 3.74 -1.77 -9.62
C PHE A 75 2.29 -2.26 -9.55
N SER A 76 1.99 -3.28 -10.35
CA SER A 76 0.68 -3.91 -10.36
C SER A 76 0.39 -4.63 -9.05
N ILE A 77 -0.89 -4.94 -8.84
CA ILE A 77 -1.32 -5.76 -7.70
C ILE A 77 -0.71 -7.17 -7.71
N GLN A 78 -0.41 -7.73 -8.88
CA GLN A 78 0.16 -9.07 -9.00
C GLN A 78 1.57 -9.10 -8.41
N VAL A 79 2.36 -8.03 -8.62
CA VAL A 79 3.69 -7.86 -8.00
C VAL A 79 3.57 -7.85 -6.47
N ILE A 80 2.63 -7.06 -5.93
CA ILE A 80 2.39 -7.00 -4.47
C ILE A 80 1.94 -8.36 -3.93
N SER A 81 1.03 -9.03 -4.62
CA SER A 81 0.54 -10.35 -4.22
C SER A 81 1.66 -11.40 -4.18
N ASN A 82 2.52 -11.44 -5.21
CA ASN A 82 3.63 -12.38 -5.28
C ASN A 82 4.70 -12.06 -4.21
N ALA A 83 5.02 -10.79 -4.02
CA ALA A 83 5.92 -10.34 -2.95
C ALA A 83 5.45 -10.79 -1.56
N LEU A 84 4.14 -10.66 -1.28
CA LEU A 84 3.53 -11.15 -0.04
C LEU A 84 3.50 -12.68 0.05
N GLY A 85 3.31 -13.36 -1.08
CA GLY A 85 3.32 -14.82 -1.16
C GLY A 85 4.62 -15.46 -0.66
N VAL A 86 5.77 -14.81 -0.87
CA VAL A 86 7.08 -15.24 -0.33
C VAL A 86 7.07 -15.33 1.20
N TRP A 87 6.26 -14.49 1.86
CA TRP A 87 6.09 -14.47 3.32
C TRP A 87 4.95 -15.37 3.81
N GLY A 88 4.30 -16.12 2.91
CA GLY A 88 3.08 -16.88 3.23
C GLY A 88 1.90 -15.97 3.58
N LEU A 89 1.89 -14.75 3.05
CA LEU A 89 0.81 -13.79 3.21
C LEU A 89 -0.06 -13.80 1.95
N GLU A 90 -1.37 -13.79 2.15
CA GLU A 90 -2.34 -13.76 1.07
C GLU A 90 -3.08 -12.42 1.04
N LEU A 91 -3.29 -11.91 -0.17
CA LEU A 91 -3.99 -10.67 -0.44
C LEU A 91 -5.44 -10.97 -0.84
N VAL A 92 -6.41 -10.69 0.04
CA VAL A 92 -7.85 -10.97 -0.22
C VAL A 92 -8.63 -9.68 -0.38
N LEU A 93 -9.39 -9.55 -1.47
CA LEU A 93 -10.22 -8.36 -1.70
C LEU A 93 -11.34 -8.25 -0.64
N PHE A 94 -11.43 -7.11 0.02
CA PHE A 94 -12.33 -6.87 1.15
C PHE A 94 -13.81 -6.89 0.75
N ASN A 95 -14.14 -6.48 -0.47
CA ASN A 95 -15.52 -6.54 -0.99
C ASN A 95 -15.86 -7.88 -1.66
N SER A 96 -14.96 -8.87 -1.62
CA SER A 96 -15.23 -10.17 -2.22
C SER A 96 -16.42 -10.85 -1.52
N PRO A 97 -17.30 -11.54 -2.25
CA PRO A 97 -18.41 -12.28 -1.64
C PRO A 97 -17.94 -13.31 -0.61
N GLU A 98 -16.76 -13.89 -0.83
CA GLU A 98 -16.12 -14.84 0.06
C GLU A 98 -15.77 -14.19 1.40
N TYR A 99 -15.13 -13.02 1.38
CA TYR A 99 -14.80 -12.28 2.59
C TYR A 99 -16.06 -11.81 3.35
N GLN A 100 -17.06 -11.29 2.63
CA GLN A 100 -18.32 -10.83 3.24
C GLN A 100 -19.09 -11.96 3.93
N ARG A 101 -19.04 -13.19 3.39
CA ARG A 101 -19.68 -14.37 4.01
C ARG A 101 -19.05 -14.77 5.34
N LEU A 102 -17.77 -14.46 5.56
CA LEU A 102 -17.09 -14.77 6.81
C LEU A 102 -17.61 -13.93 7.97
N MET A 103 -18.29 -12.79 7.70
CA MET A 103 -18.83 -11.87 8.71
C MET A 103 -17.80 -11.48 9.78
N ILE A 104 -16.53 -11.33 9.37
CA ILE A 104 -15.44 -10.93 10.26
C ILE A 104 -15.47 -9.43 10.43
N ASP A 105 -15.51 -8.98 11.69
CA ASP A 105 -15.38 -7.57 11.98
C ASP A 105 -13.97 -7.07 11.54
N PRO A 106 -13.88 -5.98 10.76
CA PRO A 106 -12.61 -5.46 10.26
C PRO A 106 -11.59 -5.14 11.36
N ILE A 107 -12.05 -4.84 12.57
CA ILE A 107 -11.20 -4.57 13.74
C ILE A 107 -10.37 -5.77 14.21
N ASN A 108 -10.78 -6.99 13.83
CA ASN A 108 -10.12 -8.25 14.21
C ASN A 108 -9.03 -8.65 13.21
N GLU A 109 -8.97 -8.01 12.05
CA GLU A 109 -7.89 -8.22 11.09
C GLU A 109 -6.57 -7.61 11.60
N LYS A 110 -5.47 -8.03 10.98
CA LYS A 110 -4.12 -7.56 11.34
C LYS A 110 -3.66 -6.37 10.50
N ALA A 111 -3.98 -6.38 9.22
CA ALA A 111 -3.59 -5.33 8.29
C ALA A 111 -4.46 -5.30 7.03
N PHE A 112 -4.48 -4.13 6.41
CA PHE A 112 -5.09 -3.85 5.12
C PHE A 112 -4.07 -3.16 4.21
N ILE A 113 -4.15 -3.45 2.91
CA ILE A 113 -3.56 -2.64 1.86
C ILE A 113 -4.70 -1.97 1.10
N CYS A 114 -4.56 -0.68 0.83
CA CYS A 114 -5.52 0.10 0.08
C CYS A 114 -4.86 0.63 -1.19
N ASN A 115 -5.61 0.63 -2.29
CA ASN A 115 -5.23 1.24 -3.56
C ASN A 115 -6.24 2.30 -3.98
N TYR A 116 -5.75 3.47 -4.38
CA TYR A 116 -6.53 4.45 -5.12
C TYR A 116 -5.72 5.19 -6.14
N LYS A 117 -6.22 5.22 -7.38
CA LYS A 117 -5.59 5.92 -8.51
C LYS A 117 -4.07 5.66 -8.55
N GLU A 118 -3.70 4.39 -8.52
CA GLU A 118 -2.30 3.95 -8.62
C GLU A 118 -1.42 4.29 -7.39
N HIS A 119 -2.03 4.64 -6.25
CA HIS A 119 -1.33 4.83 -4.98
C HIS A 119 -1.64 3.70 -4.01
N TRP A 120 -0.58 3.01 -3.55
CA TRP A 120 -0.65 1.95 -2.55
C TRP A 120 -0.31 2.48 -1.15
N PHE A 121 -1.11 2.13 -0.15
CA PHE A 121 -0.77 2.38 1.24
C PHE A 121 -1.27 1.30 2.18
N THR A 122 -0.62 1.22 3.34
CA THR A 122 -0.89 0.20 4.35
C THR A 122 -1.63 0.78 5.55
N VAL A 123 -2.59 0.02 6.07
CA VAL A 123 -3.19 0.23 7.38
C VAL A 123 -2.92 -1.01 8.24
N ARG A 124 -2.09 -0.90 9.27
CA ARG A 124 -1.68 -2.05 10.11
C ARG A 124 -2.09 -1.83 11.56
N LYS A 125 -2.55 -2.91 12.19
CA LYS A 125 -2.77 -2.98 13.63
C LYS A 125 -1.44 -3.25 14.32
N LEU A 126 -1.03 -2.37 15.21
CA LEU A 126 0.17 -2.52 16.02
C LEU A 126 -0.24 -2.51 17.50
N GLY A 127 -0.01 -3.63 18.18
CA GLY A 127 -0.48 -3.85 19.54
C GLY A 127 -2.01 -3.88 19.62
N LYS A 128 -2.61 -2.82 20.17
CA LYS A 128 -4.07 -2.68 20.32
C LYS A 128 -4.65 -1.49 19.52
N GLN A 129 -3.87 -0.89 18.64
CA GLN A 129 -4.26 0.33 17.92
C GLN A 129 -4.00 0.19 16.43
N TRP A 130 -4.79 0.89 15.63
CA TRP A 130 -4.67 0.92 14.17
C TRP A 130 -3.86 2.13 13.74
N PHE A 131 -3.01 1.94 12.74
CA PHE A 131 -2.21 3.02 12.17
C PHE A 131 -2.34 3.02 10.64
N ASN A 132 -2.61 4.19 10.09
CA ASN A 132 -2.45 4.48 8.67
C ASN A 132 -0.98 4.84 8.42
N LEU A 133 -0.33 3.98 7.65
CA LEU A 133 1.09 4.06 7.28
C LEU A 133 1.23 4.49 5.81
N ASN A 134 0.35 5.38 5.37
CA ASN A 134 0.47 5.98 4.06
C ASN A 134 1.82 6.71 3.95
N SER A 135 2.62 6.28 2.98
CA SER A 135 3.97 6.76 2.73
C SER A 135 4.02 8.25 2.35
N LEU A 136 2.90 8.82 1.89
CA LEU A 136 2.73 10.26 1.67
C LEU A 136 2.53 11.05 2.96
N LEU A 137 2.34 10.41 4.10
CA LEU A 137 2.25 11.09 5.39
C LEU A 137 3.63 11.34 5.98
N THR A 138 3.75 12.45 6.69
CA THR A 138 4.94 12.82 7.47
C THR A 138 5.26 11.83 8.61
N GLY A 139 4.33 10.94 8.94
CA GLY A 139 4.50 9.83 9.89
C GLY A 139 3.20 9.01 10.05
N PRO A 140 3.19 8.03 10.96
CA PRO A 140 2.03 7.16 11.18
C PRO A 140 0.83 7.94 11.75
N GLU A 141 -0.34 7.79 11.13
CA GLU A 141 -1.61 8.35 11.62
C GLU A 141 -2.36 7.33 12.46
N LEU A 142 -2.73 7.70 13.69
CA LEU A 142 -3.49 6.86 14.60
C LEU A 142 -4.97 6.83 14.21
N ILE A 143 -5.51 5.62 14.06
CA ILE A 143 -6.92 5.35 13.80
C ILE A 143 -7.50 4.61 15.02
N SER A 144 -8.62 5.10 15.56
CA SER A 144 -9.36 4.38 16.60
C SER A 144 -10.22 3.26 16.00
N ASP A 145 -10.54 2.23 16.79
CA ASP A 145 -11.38 1.12 16.34
C ASP A 145 -12.73 1.58 15.79
N THR A 146 -13.33 2.59 16.43
CA THR A 146 -14.60 3.21 15.97
C THR A 146 -14.44 3.97 14.66
N TYR A 147 -13.28 4.57 14.42
CA TYR A 147 -13.02 5.34 13.21
C TYR A 147 -12.59 4.43 12.05
N LEU A 148 -11.96 3.28 12.31
CA LEU A 148 -11.52 2.35 11.28
C LEU A 148 -12.67 1.91 10.37
N ALA A 149 -13.81 1.52 10.94
CA ALA A 149 -14.96 1.09 10.15
C ALA A 149 -15.47 2.21 9.23
N LEU A 150 -15.51 3.46 9.74
CA LEU A 150 -15.90 4.63 8.95
C LEU A 150 -14.88 4.93 7.86
N PHE A 151 -13.60 4.86 8.20
CA PHE A 151 -12.49 5.07 7.27
C PHE A 151 -12.55 4.08 6.11
N LEU A 152 -12.66 2.77 6.39
CA LEU A 152 -12.77 1.75 5.35
C LEU A 152 -14.04 1.95 4.49
N ALA A 153 -15.18 2.27 5.10
CA ALA A 153 -16.42 2.55 4.38
C ALA A 153 -16.29 3.76 3.45
N GLN A 154 -15.61 4.83 3.90
CA GLN A 154 -15.34 6.01 3.08
C GLN A 154 -14.45 5.66 1.88
N LEU A 155 -13.36 4.92 2.11
CA LEU A 155 -12.48 4.46 1.03
C LEU A 155 -13.27 3.66 -0.03
N GLN A 156 -14.16 2.75 0.40
CA GLN A 156 -15.01 2.02 -0.55
C GLN A 156 -15.92 2.95 -1.37
N GLN A 157 -16.53 3.97 -0.75
CA GLN A 157 -17.39 4.93 -1.43
C GLN A 157 -16.62 5.78 -2.44
N GLU A 158 -15.38 6.14 -2.12
CA GLU A 158 -14.50 6.89 -3.01
C GLU A 158 -13.94 6.03 -4.16
N GLY A 159 -14.16 4.71 -4.13
CA GLY A 159 -13.74 3.77 -5.16
C GLY A 159 -12.36 3.14 -4.93
N TYR A 160 -11.86 3.15 -3.70
CA TYR A 160 -10.62 2.47 -3.35
C TYR A 160 -10.81 0.96 -3.41
N SER A 161 -9.78 0.27 -3.90
CA SER A 161 -9.68 -1.18 -3.74
C SER A 161 -9.00 -1.49 -2.42
N ILE A 162 -9.71 -2.15 -1.51
CA ILE A 162 -9.23 -2.51 -0.18
C ILE A 162 -8.96 -4.00 -0.14
N PHE A 163 -7.79 -4.37 0.36
CA PHE A 163 -7.32 -5.74 0.46
C PHE A 163 -6.99 -6.06 1.91
N VAL A 164 -7.47 -7.19 2.39
CA VAL A 164 -7.16 -7.76 3.70
C VAL A 164 -5.95 -8.66 3.58
N ILE A 165 -5.00 -8.50 4.50
CA ILE A 165 -3.82 -9.37 4.56
C ILE A 165 -4.12 -10.56 5.46
N ARG A 166 -4.08 -11.76 4.88
CA ARG A 166 -4.22 -13.02 5.59
C ARG A 166 -2.86 -13.66 5.82
N GLY A 167 -2.67 -14.23 6.99
CA GLY A 167 -1.42 -14.91 7.38
C GLY A 167 -0.77 -14.34 8.64
N ASN A 168 0.49 -14.71 8.85
CA ASN A 168 1.28 -14.28 10.00
C ASN A 168 2.29 -13.23 9.58
N LEU A 169 1.97 -11.97 9.88
CA LEU A 169 2.91 -10.86 9.74
C LEU A 169 4.10 -11.07 10.68
N PRO A 170 5.30 -10.60 10.29
CA PRO A 170 6.48 -10.66 11.15
C PRO A 170 6.26 -9.82 12.41
N ASP A 171 6.77 -10.35 13.53
CA ASP A 171 6.83 -9.64 14.80
C ASP A 171 7.75 -8.42 14.66
N CYS A 172 7.34 -7.29 15.23
CA CYS A 172 8.11 -6.05 15.23
C CYS A 172 8.18 -5.44 16.63
N GLU A 173 9.21 -4.65 16.89
CA GLU A 173 9.42 -3.98 18.18
C GLU A 173 8.25 -3.04 18.52
N ALA A 174 7.72 -2.36 17.50
CA ALA A 174 6.54 -1.52 17.62
C ALA A 174 5.36 -2.26 18.26
N GLU A 175 5.09 -3.49 17.83
CA GLU A 175 3.98 -4.27 18.35
C GLU A 175 4.18 -4.65 19.82
N GLN A 176 5.40 -4.99 20.23
CA GLN A 176 5.70 -5.34 21.62
C GLN A 176 5.51 -4.14 22.56
N ILE A 177 6.01 -2.98 22.16
CA ILE A 177 5.88 -1.74 22.93
C ILE A 177 4.41 -1.29 23.00
N LEU A 178 3.70 -1.32 21.87
CA LEU A 178 2.31 -0.85 21.76
C LEU A 178 1.28 -1.78 22.38
N ARG A 179 1.68 -3.01 22.76
CA ARG A 179 0.87 -3.87 23.64
C ARG A 179 0.80 -3.34 25.07
N ILE A 180 1.87 -2.67 25.52
CA ILE A 180 2.04 -2.17 26.90
C ILE A 180 1.65 -0.70 26.98
N MET A 181 2.05 0.10 25.99
CA MET A 181 1.84 1.54 25.95
C MET A 181 0.86 1.93 24.85
N ARG A 182 -0.17 2.71 25.20
CA ARG A 182 -1.06 3.32 24.21
C ARG A 182 -0.47 4.62 23.71
N VAL A 183 -0.50 4.82 22.40
CA VAL A 183 -0.11 6.07 21.76
C VAL A 183 -1.32 7.01 21.73
N GLU A 184 -1.11 8.23 22.22
CA GLU A 184 -2.03 9.34 22.01
C GLU A 184 -1.43 10.28 20.96
N GLN A 185 -2.18 10.50 19.88
CA GLN A 185 -1.79 11.44 18.83
C GLN A 185 -2.54 12.75 19.02
N ARG A 186 -1.82 13.82 19.40
CA ARG A 186 -2.40 15.15 19.60
C ARG A 186 -2.66 15.89 18.28
N GLN A 187 -1.90 15.61 17.24
CA GLN A 187 -2.01 16.21 15.92
C GLN A 187 -1.87 15.14 14.84
N ARG A 188 -2.75 15.16 13.84
CA ARG A 188 -2.66 14.27 12.69
C ARG A 188 -1.43 14.63 11.84
N PRO A 189 -0.71 13.63 11.31
CA PRO A 189 0.41 13.89 10.41
C PRO A 189 -0.11 14.51 9.11
N LYS A 190 0.63 15.47 8.58
CA LYS A 190 0.33 16.14 7.31
C LYS A 190 0.79 15.31 6.12
N LEU A 191 0.22 15.59 4.95
CA LEU A 191 0.73 15.07 3.69
C LEU A 191 2.06 15.78 3.34
N ILE A 192 3.03 15.00 2.88
CA ILE A 192 4.32 15.50 2.42
C ILE A 192 4.06 16.41 1.21
N GLY A 193 4.40 17.70 1.34
CA GLY A 193 4.17 18.72 0.31
C GLY A 193 3.12 19.77 0.64
N GLU A 194 2.29 19.60 1.69
CA GLU A 194 1.30 20.62 2.09
C GLU A 194 1.95 21.95 2.54
N ASP A 195 3.12 21.91 3.17
CA ASP A 195 3.83 23.13 3.58
C ASP A 195 4.39 23.92 2.38
N ALA A 196 4.69 23.26 1.26
CA ALA A 196 5.13 23.93 0.03
C ALA A 196 3.98 24.72 -0.63
N ALA A 197 2.76 24.19 -0.60
CA ALA A 197 1.57 24.88 -1.12
C ALA A 197 1.13 26.09 -0.27
N GLN A 198 1.39 26.06 1.04
CA GLN A 198 1.13 27.21 1.93
C GLN A 198 2.19 28.32 1.77
N SER A 199 3.44 27.98 1.44
CA SER A 199 4.50 28.98 1.17
C SER A 199 4.33 29.71 -0.16
N SER A 200 3.83 29.04 -1.22
CA SER A 200 3.63 29.63 -2.54
C SER A 200 2.41 30.56 -2.63
N SER A 201 1.38 30.29 -1.82
CA SER A 201 0.20 31.16 -1.70
C SER A 201 0.46 32.43 -0.87
N GLY A 202 1.47 32.44 0.00
CA GLY A 202 1.93 33.62 0.74
C GLY A 202 2.78 34.61 -0.08
N GLN A 203 3.49 34.13 -1.11
CA GLN A 203 4.33 34.98 -1.98
C GLN A 203 3.53 35.67 -3.10
N ALA A 204 2.41 35.10 -3.55
CA ALA A 204 1.59 35.70 -4.61
C ALA A 204 0.76 36.92 -4.17
N LEU A 205 0.64 37.18 -2.86
CA LEU A 205 -0.09 38.33 -2.31
C LEU A 205 0.82 39.55 -2.02
N ALA A 206 2.15 39.39 -2.08
CA ALA A 206 3.10 40.49 -1.86
C ALA A 206 3.40 41.32 -3.13
N ASP A 207 3.11 40.79 -4.33
CA ASP A 207 3.47 41.40 -5.62
C ASP A 207 2.32 42.15 -6.34
N ARG A 208 1.19 42.39 -5.66
CA ARG A 208 0.08 43.21 -6.19
C ARG A 208 -0.19 44.46 -5.37
N GLY A 209 0.88 45.17 -5.00
CA GLY A 209 0.80 46.46 -4.34
C GLY A 209 1.63 47.52 -5.04
N TYR A 210 1.18 48.00 -6.20
CA TYR A 210 1.43 49.35 -6.71
C TYR A 210 0.30 49.77 -7.66
#